data_AF-A0A6I7Q8B4-F1
#
_entry.id   AF-A0A6I7Q8B4-F1
#
_cell.length_a   1.000
_cell.length_b   1.000
_cell.length_c   1.000
_cell.angle_alpha   90.00
_cell.angle_beta   90.00
_cell.angle_gamma   90.00
#
_symmetry.space_group_name_H-M   'P 1'
#
loop_
_entity.id
_entity.type
_entity.pdbx_description
1 polymer ?
#
loop_
_entity_poly.entity_id
_entity_poly.type
_entity_poly.pdbx_seq_one_letter_code
_entity_poly.pdbx_strand_id
1 'polypeptide(L)'
;MRFAYRLRGCATTSASPLRRHARADAYRGPLGLAPLSLPRGMTPIPDQDWDQAIAHLGSNAAVVAKLLMNEMPDNIDSAFAGMRLPLLPANRKDFVLTECSCPDDANPCKHIAGVYYRLAEQLDRDPFLLFELRGLSRERLHQALRGTPLGKALASLADDQAAPIAAAASFFTRPLPAAETPDYRTFWQGERRLPGAIEPARPPEVAAILVKKGGNFPAFWESEGSFVAVMEDLYRRVREKNKDAL
;
A
#
# COMPACT_ATOMS: atom_id res chain seq x y z
N MET A 1 -1.24 -22.28 -46.27
CA MET A 1 -2.48 -23.07 -46.41
C MET A 1 -3.65 -22.20 -46.02
N ARG A 2 -4.54 -21.93 -46.97
CA ARG A 2 -5.72 -21.05 -46.86
C ARG A 2 -6.81 -21.76 -46.05
N PHE A 3 -7.38 -21.10 -45.04
CA PHE A 3 -8.64 -21.51 -44.42
C PHE A 3 -9.77 -20.59 -44.91
N ALA A 4 -10.73 -21.20 -45.61
CA ALA A 4 -11.85 -20.56 -46.27
C ALA A 4 -12.98 -20.27 -45.26
N TYR A 5 -13.46 -19.02 -45.25
CA TYR A 5 -14.69 -18.64 -44.56
C TYR A 5 -15.90 -18.90 -45.48
N ARG A 6 -16.84 -19.71 -44.99
CA ARG A 6 -18.11 -20.01 -45.65
C ARG A 6 -19.18 -19.04 -45.13
N LEU A 7 -19.53 -18.08 -45.99
CA LEU A 7 -20.67 -17.17 -45.80
C LEU A 7 -21.98 -17.97 -45.93
N ARG A 8 -22.86 -17.88 -44.93
CA ARG A 8 -24.30 -18.06 -45.12
C ARG A 8 -24.99 -16.79 -44.65
N GLY A 9 -25.60 -16.10 -45.61
CA GLY A 9 -26.55 -15.04 -45.33
C GLY A 9 -27.86 -15.63 -44.81
N CYS A 10 -28.53 -14.86 -43.97
CA CYS A 10 -29.97 -14.89 -43.86
C CYS A 10 -30.42 -13.45 -43.63
N ALA A 11 -31.05 -12.87 -44.65
CA ALA A 11 -31.70 -11.59 -44.60
C ALA A 11 -33.08 -11.77 -43.95
N THR A 12 -33.44 -10.92 -42.99
CA THR A 12 -34.82 -10.51 -42.76
C THR A 12 -34.83 -9.10 -42.17
N THR A 13 -35.39 -8.19 -42.97
CA THR A 13 -35.74 -6.81 -42.70
C THR A 13 -36.88 -6.72 -41.67
N SER A 14 -36.77 -5.87 -40.66
CA SER A 14 -37.96 -5.23 -40.06
C SER A 14 -37.62 -3.84 -39.54
N ALA A 15 -38.27 -2.84 -40.11
CA ALA A 15 -38.16 -1.43 -39.75
C ALA A 15 -39.17 -1.04 -38.66
N SER A 16 -38.74 -0.22 -37.69
CA SER A 16 -39.49 0.87 -37.00
C SER A 16 -38.93 1.14 -35.59
N PRO A 17 -39.21 2.30 -34.96
CA PRO A 17 -39.16 3.65 -35.48
C PRO A 17 -38.26 4.57 -34.63
N LEU A 18 -37.94 5.72 -35.23
CA LEU A 18 -37.15 6.83 -34.72
C LEU A 18 -37.56 7.30 -33.30
N ARG A 19 -36.71 7.07 -32.29
CA ARG A 19 -36.70 7.89 -31.07
C ARG A 19 -35.84 9.13 -31.33
N ARG A 20 -36.51 10.26 -31.56
CA ARG A 20 -35.90 11.59 -31.52
C ARG A 20 -35.55 11.91 -30.08
N HIS A 21 -34.28 11.78 -29.71
CA HIS A 21 -33.75 12.46 -28.54
C HIS A 21 -33.26 13.85 -28.96
N ALA A 22 -33.65 14.84 -28.14
CA ALA A 22 -33.48 16.26 -28.36
C ALA A 22 -32.03 16.63 -28.70
N ARG A 23 -31.86 17.41 -29.77
CA ARG A 23 -30.61 18.10 -30.08
C ARG A 23 -30.41 19.19 -29.04
N ALA A 24 -29.48 18.96 -28.12
CA ALA A 24 -28.74 20.05 -27.51
C ALA A 24 -27.71 20.49 -28.55
N ASP A 25 -27.86 21.70 -29.08
CA ASP A 25 -26.93 22.26 -30.05
C ASP A 25 -25.56 22.46 -29.39
N ALA A 26 -24.64 21.53 -29.67
CA ALA A 26 -23.28 21.54 -29.14
C ALA A 26 -22.40 22.51 -29.94
N TYR A 27 -21.72 23.41 -29.23
CA TYR A 27 -20.72 24.34 -29.75
C TYR A 27 -19.64 23.59 -30.55
N ARG A 28 -19.54 23.88 -31.85
CA ARG A 28 -18.61 23.24 -32.78
C ARG A 28 -17.32 24.07 -32.84
N GLY A 29 -16.29 23.64 -32.12
CA GLY A 29 -14.95 24.24 -32.18
C GLY A 29 -14.29 24.10 -33.56
N PRO A 30 -13.18 24.82 -33.81
CA PRO A 30 -12.59 25.03 -35.15
C PRO A 30 -12.03 23.76 -35.84
N LEU A 31 -12.02 22.61 -35.17
CA LEU A 31 -11.55 21.33 -35.73
C LEU A 31 -12.68 20.33 -36.03
N GLY A 32 -13.96 20.71 -35.85
CA GLY A 32 -15.10 19.86 -36.26
C GLY A 32 -15.21 18.51 -35.55
N LEU A 33 -14.42 18.26 -34.50
CA LEU A 33 -14.49 17.05 -33.69
C LEU A 33 -15.71 17.14 -32.77
N ALA A 34 -16.60 16.15 -32.87
CA ALA A 34 -17.70 15.99 -31.93
C ALA A 34 -17.15 15.90 -30.49
N PRO A 35 -17.86 16.43 -29.48
CA PRO A 35 -17.45 16.29 -28.09
C PRO A 35 -17.29 14.80 -27.78
N LEU A 36 -16.11 14.41 -27.31
CA LEU A 36 -15.84 13.05 -26.86
C LEU A 36 -16.73 12.79 -25.64
N SER A 37 -17.83 12.05 -25.84
CA SER A 37 -18.60 11.49 -24.73
C SER A 37 -17.68 10.59 -23.92
N LEU A 38 -17.36 10.99 -22.68
CA LEU A 38 -16.51 10.20 -21.80
C LEU A 38 -17.19 8.84 -21.52
N PRO A 39 -16.48 7.71 -21.67
CA PRO A 39 -17.08 6.40 -21.49
C PRO A 39 -17.44 6.11 -20.03
N ARG A 40 -18.53 5.34 -19.82
CA ARG A 40 -18.91 4.79 -18.51
C ARG A 40 -17.79 3.84 -18.03
N GLY A 41 -17.30 4.04 -16.81
CA GLY A 41 -16.00 3.63 -16.23
C GLY A 41 -15.59 2.14 -16.20
N MET A 42 -15.05 1.66 -15.07
CA MET A 42 -14.88 0.23 -14.81
C MET A 42 -16.20 -0.37 -14.34
N THR A 43 -16.33 -1.71 -14.34
CA THR A 43 -17.49 -2.36 -13.73
C THR A 43 -17.55 -2.00 -12.23
N PRO A 44 -18.62 -1.33 -11.77
CA PRO A 44 -18.75 -0.95 -10.37
C PRO A 44 -19.01 -2.18 -9.51
N ILE A 45 -18.50 -2.14 -8.27
CA ILE A 45 -18.83 -3.15 -7.25
C ILE A 45 -20.13 -2.70 -6.57
N PRO A 46 -21.13 -3.57 -6.42
CA PRO A 46 -22.40 -3.19 -5.78
C PRO A 46 -22.18 -2.89 -4.29
N ASP A 47 -23.02 -2.02 -3.72
CA ASP A 47 -22.85 -1.54 -2.34
C ASP A 47 -22.79 -2.66 -1.28
N GLN A 48 -23.54 -3.76 -1.47
CA GLN A 48 -23.57 -4.89 -0.54
C GLN A 48 -22.24 -5.66 -0.50
N ASP A 49 -21.52 -5.68 -1.62
CA ASP A 49 -20.21 -6.33 -1.73
C ASP A 49 -19.11 -5.44 -1.12
N TRP A 50 -19.30 -4.12 -1.15
CA TRP A 50 -18.42 -3.18 -0.45
C TRP A 50 -18.47 -3.37 1.06
N ASP A 51 -19.63 -3.61 1.66
CA ASP A 51 -19.73 -3.83 3.11
C ASP A 51 -18.90 -5.06 3.55
N GLN A 52 -18.93 -6.14 2.76
CA GLN A 52 -18.10 -7.32 2.98
C GLN A 52 -16.62 -7.02 2.79
N ALA A 53 -16.27 -6.28 1.74
CA ALA A 53 -14.89 -5.87 1.48
C ALA A 53 -14.32 -5.00 2.61
N ILE A 54 -15.09 -4.03 3.10
CA ILE A 54 -14.68 -3.18 4.23
C ILE A 54 -14.52 -4.00 5.51
N ALA A 55 -15.41 -4.96 5.77
CA ALA A 55 -15.27 -5.84 6.93
C ALA A 55 -13.97 -6.67 6.84
N HIS A 56 -13.63 -7.18 5.67
CA HIS A 56 -12.38 -7.91 5.44
C HIS A 56 -11.14 -7.02 5.58
N LEU A 57 -11.13 -5.84 4.95
CA LEU A 57 -10.05 -4.86 5.09
C LEU A 57 -9.89 -4.44 6.56
N GLY A 58 -11.01 -4.25 7.27
CA GLY A 58 -11.08 -3.93 8.70
C GLY A 58 -10.48 -4.96 9.63
N SER A 59 -10.23 -6.20 9.17
CA SER A 59 -9.59 -7.25 9.96
C SER A 59 -8.06 -7.14 10.02
N ASN A 60 -7.44 -6.35 9.13
CA ASN A 60 -5.99 -6.21 9.04
C ASN A 60 -5.53 -4.81 9.45
N ALA A 61 -4.85 -4.72 10.60
CA ALA A 61 -4.38 -3.45 11.14
C ALA A 61 -3.47 -2.65 10.20
N ALA A 62 -2.58 -3.32 9.47
CA ALA A 62 -1.64 -2.67 8.58
C ALA A 62 -2.35 -2.01 7.38
N VAL A 63 -3.36 -2.70 6.84
CA VAL A 63 -4.16 -2.20 5.72
C VAL A 63 -5.03 -1.02 6.16
N VAL A 64 -5.72 -1.14 7.29
CA VAL A 64 -6.56 -0.05 7.82
C VAL A 64 -5.73 1.18 8.14
N ALA A 65 -4.59 1.03 8.81
CA ALA A 65 -3.72 2.15 9.15
C ALA A 65 -3.25 2.91 7.91
N LYS A 66 -2.72 2.20 6.91
CA LYS A 66 -2.28 2.78 5.64
C LYS A 66 -3.41 3.52 4.92
N LEU A 67 -4.57 2.88 4.78
CA LEU A 67 -5.72 3.49 4.11
C LEU A 67 -6.22 4.76 4.83
N LEU A 68 -6.26 4.76 6.17
CA LEU A 68 -6.63 5.95 6.96
C LEU A 68 -5.62 7.10 6.81
N MET A 69 -4.35 6.79 6.51
CA MET A 69 -3.28 7.74 6.23
C MET A 69 -3.23 8.20 4.76
N ASN A 70 -4.23 7.85 3.93
CA ASN A 70 -4.22 8.06 2.48
C ASN A 70 -3.04 7.38 1.75
N GLU A 71 -2.55 6.26 2.29
CA GLU A 71 -1.51 5.43 1.65
C GLU A 71 -2.13 4.15 1.08
N MET A 72 -1.84 3.83 -0.18
CA MET A 72 -2.28 2.57 -0.79
C MET A 72 -1.35 1.41 -0.38
N PRO A 73 -1.85 0.32 0.24
CA PRO A 73 -1.03 -0.84 0.59
C PRO A 73 -0.54 -1.61 -0.66
N ASP A 74 0.73 -2.02 -0.68
CA ASP A 74 1.31 -2.78 -1.80
C ASP A 74 0.62 -4.13 -2.07
N ASN A 75 0.02 -4.71 -1.03
CA ASN A 75 -0.67 -5.99 -1.08
C ASN A 75 -2.19 -5.85 -1.12
N ILE A 76 -2.72 -4.70 -1.54
CA ILE A 76 -4.17 -4.45 -1.56
C ILE A 76 -4.92 -5.51 -2.38
N ASP A 77 -4.39 -5.95 -3.51
CA ASP A 77 -5.02 -6.99 -4.34
C ASP A 77 -5.18 -8.32 -3.60
N SER A 78 -4.23 -8.69 -2.75
CA SER A 78 -4.32 -9.90 -1.95
C SER A 78 -5.49 -9.85 -0.96
N ALA A 79 -5.81 -8.66 -0.45
CA ALA A 79 -6.95 -8.45 0.42
C ALA A 79 -8.28 -8.63 -0.32
N PHE A 80 -8.31 -8.41 -1.64
CA PHE A 80 -9.51 -8.57 -2.47
C PHE A 80 -9.60 -9.93 -3.18
N ALA A 81 -8.47 -10.64 -3.36
CA ALA A 81 -8.40 -11.91 -4.06
C ALA A 81 -9.31 -12.99 -3.45
N GLY A 82 -9.41 -13.04 -2.11
CA GLY A 82 -10.23 -14.02 -1.39
C GLY A 82 -11.74 -13.85 -1.61
N MET A 83 -12.20 -12.65 -1.99
CA MET A 83 -13.62 -12.31 -2.13
C MET A 83 -14.12 -12.41 -3.58
N ARG A 84 -13.27 -12.78 -4.54
CA ARG A 84 -13.56 -12.76 -5.99
C ARG A 84 -14.05 -11.38 -6.50
N LEU A 85 -13.69 -10.32 -5.78
CA LEU A 85 -14.00 -8.93 -6.10
C LEU A 85 -12.69 -8.20 -6.39
N PRO A 86 -12.00 -8.49 -7.51
CA PRO A 86 -10.70 -7.90 -7.79
C PRO A 86 -10.84 -6.39 -7.92
N LEU A 87 -10.05 -5.64 -7.15
CA LEU A 87 -10.03 -4.17 -7.17
C LEU A 87 -9.38 -3.67 -8.46
N LEU A 88 -8.28 -4.31 -8.88
CA LEU A 88 -7.70 -4.12 -10.20
C LEU A 88 -8.46 -4.91 -11.27
N PRO A 89 -8.51 -4.39 -12.50
CA PRO A 89 -9.08 -5.13 -13.63
C PRO A 89 -8.19 -6.33 -13.96
N ALA A 90 -8.77 -7.53 -13.97
CA ALA A 90 -8.07 -8.77 -14.29
C ALA A 90 -8.22 -9.13 -15.77
N ASN A 91 -9.37 -8.80 -16.36
CA ASN A 91 -9.71 -9.12 -17.73
C ASN A 91 -10.17 -7.90 -18.50
N ARG A 92 -10.07 -7.99 -19.83
CA ARG A 92 -10.55 -6.94 -20.74
C ARG A 92 -12.05 -6.61 -20.57
N LYS A 93 -12.85 -7.55 -20.06
CA LYS A 93 -14.28 -7.37 -19.79
C LYS A 93 -14.57 -6.44 -18.61
N ASP A 94 -13.57 -6.20 -17.75
CA ASP A 94 -13.71 -5.35 -16.56
C ASP A 94 -13.61 -3.86 -16.93
N PHE A 95 -13.08 -3.57 -18.12
CA PHE A 95 -13.07 -2.24 -18.69
C PHE A 95 -14.34 -2.02 -19.53
N VAL A 96 -15.18 -1.06 -19.11
CA VAL A 96 -16.41 -0.72 -19.84
C VAL A 96 -16.15 0.36 -20.91
N LEU A 97 -14.91 0.89 -21.01
CA LEU A 97 -14.50 1.83 -22.07
C LEU A 97 -14.28 1.09 -23.40
N THR A 98 -15.36 0.61 -24.04
CA THR A 98 -15.27 -0.13 -25.31
C THR A 98 -15.81 0.64 -26.50
N GLU A 99 -16.34 1.85 -26.30
CA GLU A 99 -16.99 2.63 -27.35
C GLU A 99 -16.18 3.90 -27.66
N CYS A 100 -15.73 4.01 -28.90
CA CYS A 100 -15.15 5.23 -29.45
C CYS A 100 -15.87 5.54 -30.77
N SER A 101 -16.14 6.81 -31.03
CA SER A 101 -16.77 7.28 -32.28
C SER A 101 -15.79 7.35 -33.46
N CYS A 102 -14.57 6.84 -33.31
CA CYS A 102 -13.57 6.85 -34.36
C CYS A 102 -13.87 5.78 -35.43
N PRO A 103 -13.44 6.00 -36.69
CA PRO A 103 -13.64 5.06 -37.79
C PRO A 103 -12.70 3.84 -37.74
N ASP A 104 -12.21 3.47 -36.55
CA ASP A 104 -11.28 2.36 -36.33
C ASP A 104 -12.02 1.20 -35.68
N ASP A 105 -12.02 0.04 -36.32
CA ASP A 105 -12.68 -1.18 -35.85
C ASP A 105 -11.86 -1.93 -34.77
N ALA A 106 -10.61 -1.50 -34.53
CA ALA A 106 -9.80 -2.05 -33.46
C ALA A 106 -10.35 -1.64 -32.08
N ASN A 107 -10.38 -2.60 -31.16
CA ASN A 107 -10.71 -2.34 -29.76
C ASN A 107 -9.60 -2.98 -28.90
N PRO A 108 -8.97 -2.26 -27.95
CA PRO A 108 -9.03 -0.80 -27.83
C PRO A 108 -8.36 -0.13 -29.04
N CYS A 109 -8.99 0.90 -29.62
CA CYS A 109 -8.38 1.72 -30.66
C CYS A 109 -7.29 2.62 -30.06
N LYS A 110 -6.48 3.27 -30.90
CA LYS A 110 -5.42 4.20 -30.44
C LYS A 110 -5.91 5.33 -29.52
N HIS A 111 -7.16 5.77 -29.69
CA HIS A 111 -7.76 6.81 -28.84
C HIS A 111 -8.12 6.27 -27.45
N ILE A 112 -8.76 5.10 -27.39
CA ILE A 112 -9.07 4.43 -26.12
C ILE A 112 -7.77 4.10 -25.37
N ALA A 113 -6.75 3.63 -26.09
CA ALA A 113 -5.43 3.40 -25.51
C ALA A 113 -4.84 4.70 -24.91
N GLY A 114 -4.93 5.82 -25.63
CA GLY A 114 -4.51 7.14 -25.11
C GLY A 114 -5.25 7.56 -23.84
N VAL A 115 -6.56 7.30 -23.77
CA VAL A 115 -7.35 7.54 -22.55
C VAL A 115 -6.89 6.64 -21.40
N TYR A 116 -6.63 5.35 -21.65
CA TYR A 116 -6.10 4.45 -20.62
C TYR A 116 -4.72 4.87 -20.12
N TYR A 117 -3.82 5.32 -21.00
CA TYR A 117 -2.52 5.85 -20.58
C TYR A 117 -2.68 7.08 -19.70
N ARG A 118 -3.58 8.00 -20.07
CA ARG A 118 -3.85 9.18 -19.23
C ARG A 118 -4.48 8.81 -17.89
N LEU A 119 -5.37 7.81 -17.88
CA LEU A 119 -5.99 7.30 -16.66
C LEU A 119 -4.95 6.63 -15.75
N ALA A 120 -4.05 5.81 -16.30
CA ALA A 120 -2.96 5.21 -15.57
C ALA A 120 -2.05 6.27 -14.93
N GLU A 121 -1.70 7.32 -15.68
CA GLU A 121 -0.93 8.45 -15.15
C GLU A 121 -1.66 9.17 -13.99
N GLN A 122 -3.00 9.23 -14.00
CA GLN A 122 -3.75 9.77 -12.86
C GLN A 122 -3.73 8.81 -11.67
N LEU A 123 -3.87 7.50 -11.91
CA LEU A 123 -3.82 6.48 -10.87
C LEU A 123 -2.44 6.40 -10.19
N ASP A 124 -1.37 6.59 -10.95
CA ASP A 124 0.00 6.67 -10.42
C ASP A 124 0.18 7.86 -9.47
N ARG A 125 -0.57 8.95 -9.67
CA ARG A 125 -0.55 10.14 -8.80
C ARG A 125 -1.50 10.00 -7.61
N ASP A 126 -2.69 9.46 -7.85
CA ASP A 126 -3.72 9.24 -6.84
C ASP A 126 -4.33 7.85 -6.99
N PRO A 127 -3.85 6.87 -6.22
CA PRO A 127 -4.33 5.49 -6.32
C PRO A 127 -5.75 5.32 -5.75
N PHE A 128 -6.26 6.28 -4.96
CA PHE A 128 -7.63 6.19 -4.41
C PHE A 128 -8.71 6.41 -5.46
N LEU A 129 -8.37 7.02 -6.60
CA LEU A 129 -9.26 7.09 -7.77
C LEU A 129 -9.72 5.69 -8.22
N LEU A 130 -8.97 4.63 -7.93
CA LEU A 130 -9.38 3.26 -8.22
C LEU A 130 -10.67 2.88 -7.46
N PHE A 131 -10.82 3.29 -6.20
CA PHE A 131 -12.05 3.05 -5.44
C PHE A 131 -13.22 3.84 -6.03
N GLU A 132 -12.98 5.07 -6.46
CA GLU A 132 -14.00 5.92 -7.08
C GLU A 132 -14.48 5.35 -8.42
N LEU A 133 -13.55 4.87 -9.25
CA LEU A 133 -13.85 4.17 -10.50
C LEU A 133 -14.67 2.89 -10.27
N ARG A 134 -14.59 2.29 -9.09
CA ARG A 134 -15.39 1.12 -8.67
C ARG A 134 -16.66 1.48 -7.90
N GLY A 135 -16.95 2.77 -7.71
CA GLY A 135 -18.18 3.26 -7.09
C GLY A 135 -18.10 3.61 -5.61
N LEU A 136 -16.90 3.64 -5.01
CA LEU A 136 -16.70 4.00 -3.60
C LEU A 136 -15.87 5.29 -3.50
N SER A 137 -16.46 6.36 -2.98
CA SER A 137 -15.71 7.60 -2.73
C SER A 137 -14.70 7.43 -1.60
N ARG A 138 -13.61 8.20 -1.64
CA ARG A 138 -12.60 8.21 -0.58
C ARG A 138 -13.20 8.51 0.79
N GLU A 139 -14.10 9.49 0.87
CA GLU A 139 -14.75 9.88 2.12
C GLU A 139 -15.60 8.74 2.68
N ARG A 140 -16.34 8.02 1.81
CA ARG A 140 -17.14 6.85 2.21
C ARG A 140 -16.25 5.69 2.65
N LEU A 141 -15.12 5.46 1.97
CA LEU A 141 -14.10 4.48 2.39
C LEU A 141 -13.57 4.79 3.79
N HIS A 142 -13.16 6.04 4.04
CA HIS A 142 -12.64 6.45 5.34
C HIS A 142 -13.68 6.33 6.45
N GLN A 143 -14.92 6.73 6.18
CA GLN A 143 -16.02 6.61 7.13
C GLN A 143 -16.30 5.14 7.46
N ALA A 144 -16.35 4.28 6.44
CA ALA A 144 -16.62 2.85 6.62
C ALA A 144 -15.48 2.16 7.39
N LEU A 145 -14.21 2.48 7.08
CA LEU A 145 -13.06 1.97 7.81
C LEU A 145 -13.04 2.43 9.26
N ARG A 146 -13.30 3.72 9.54
CA ARG A 146 -13.45 4.24 10.92
C ARG A 146 -14.63 3.62 11.66
N GLY A 147 -15.62 3.07 10.96
CA GLY A 147 -16.72 2.34 11.55
C GLY A 147 -16.33 0.96 12.09
N THR A 148 -15.26 0.36 11.57
CA THR A 148 -14.78 -0.97 11.99
C THR A 148 -14.18 -0.94 13.41
N PRO A 149 -14.20 -2.05 14.16
CA PRO A 149 -13.63 -2.09 15.51
C PRO A 149 -12.15 -1.64 15.54
N LEU A 150 -11.38 -2.07 14.54
CA LEU A 150 -9.97 -1.75 14.41
C LEU A 150 -9.76 -0.29 13.98
N GLY A 151 -10.53 0.18 13.01
CA GLY A 151 -10.47 1.57 12.57
C GLY A 151 -10.86 2.57 13.67
N LYS A 152 -11.81 2.22 14.56
CA LYS A 152 -12.11 3.03 15.76
C LYS A 152 -10.91 3.14 16.69
N ALA A 153 -10.26 2.01 17.00
CA ALA A 153 -9.09 1.98 17.87
C ALA A 153 -7.88 2.72 17.28
N LEU A 154 -7.66 2.62 15.96
CA LEU A 154 -6.60 3.37 15.28
C LEU A 154 -6.90 4.86 15.17
N ALA A 155 -8.16 5.22 14.86
CA ALA A 155 -8.56 6.63 14.77
C ALA A 155 -8.42 7.34 16.11
N SER A 156 -8.79 6.70 17.22
CA SER A 156 -8.59 7.30 18.55
C SER A 156 -7.12 7.57 18.86
N LEU A 157 -6.22 6.66 18.47
CA LEU A 157 -4.78 6.85 18.66
C LEU A 157 -4.22 7.99 17.80
N ALA A 158 -4.78 8.21 16.60
CA ALA A 158 -4.36 9.30 15.72
C ALA A 158 -4.85 10.66 16.23
N ASP A 159 -6.09 10.73 16.73
CA ASP A 159 -6.67 11.97 17.27
C ASP A 159 -5.97 12.40 18.58
N ASP A 160 -5.53 11.44 19.40
CA ASP A 160 -4.78 11.71 20.64
C ASP A 160 -3.39 12.35 20.41
N GLN A 161 -2.83 12.27 19.19
CA GLN A 161 -1.51 12.82 18.85
C GLN A 161 -1.54 14.24 18.26
N ALA A 162 -2.73 14.82 18.05
CA ALA A 162 -2.85 16.20 17.60
C ALA A 162 -2.61 17.21 18.74
N ALA A 163 -1.47 17.09 19.43
CA ALA A 163 -0.98 18.21 20.21
C ALA A 163 -0.75 19.38 19.23
N PRO A 164 -1.21 20.60 19.54
CA PRO A 164 -0.99 21.74 18.67
C PRO A 164 0.51 21.89 18.44
N ILE A 165 0.91 21.87 17.17
CA ILE A 165 2.30 22.11 16.77
C ILE A 165 2.60 23.56 17.13
N ALA A 166 3.18 23.79 18.31
CA ALA A 166 3.60 25.10 18.74
C ALA A 166 4.87 25.48 17.95
N ALA A 167 4.78 26.56 17.18
CA ALA A 167 5.95 27.09 16.49
C ALA A 167 7.03 27.46 17.51
N ALA A 168 8.19 26.82 17.43
CA ALA A 168 9.30 27.16 18.29
C ALA A 168 9.80 28.58 17.97
N ALA A 169 9.98 29.42 18.98
CA ALA A 169 10.50 30.78 18.80
C ALA A 169 11.96 30.82 18.32
N SER A 170 12.69 29.70 18.42
CA SER A 170 14.05 29.56 17.90
C SER A 170 14.34 28.12 17.49
N PHE A 171 15.13 27.95 16.42
CA PHE A 171 15.68 26.65 16.00
C PHE A 171 16.72 26.09 16.99
N PHE A 172 17.33 26.96 17.79
CA PHE A 172 18.31 26.55 18.80
C PHE A 172 17.63 26.39 20.15
N THR A 173 17.98 25.31 20.86
CA THR A 173 17.59 25.11 22.26
C THR A 173 18.21 26.22 23.10
N ARG A 174 17.39 27.14 23.62
CA ARG A 174 17.86 28.14 24.58
C ARG A 174 17.89 27.50 25.96
N PRO A 175 19.02 27.56 26.69
CA PRO A 175 19.05 27.11 28.07
C PRO A 175 18.07 27.95 28.88
N LEU A 176 17.05 27.31 29.44
CA LEU A 176 16.16 27.93 30.40
C LEU A 176 16.86 27.94 31.77
N PRO A 177 16.68 28.99 32.59
CA PRO A 177 17.10 28.95 33.98
C PRO A 177 16.46 27.73 34.64
N ALA A 178 17.28 26.88 35.28
CA ALA A 178 16.74 25.78 36.05
C ALA A 178 15.85 26.33 37.17
N ALA A 179 14.66 25.76 37.34
CA ALA A 179 13.71 26.20 38.37
C ALA A 179 14.29 26.05 39.79
N GLU A 180 15.19 25.07 39.97
CA GLU A 180 15.90 24.80 41.20
C GLU A 180 17.36 24.46 40.91
N THR A 181 18.26 24.77 41.84
CA THR A 181 19.64 24.31 41.77
C THR A 181 19.69 22.80 42.06
N PRO A 182 20.11 21.95 41.11
CA PRO A 182 20.15 20.52 41.32
C PRO A 182 21.17 20.18 42.41
N ASP A 183 20.83 19.22 43.28
CA ASP A 183 21.81 18.66 44.20
C ASP A 183 22.84 17.84 43.41
N TYR A 184 23.99 18.45 43.14
CA TYR A 184 25.09 17.82 42.43
C TYR A 184 25.56 16.53 43.11
N ARG A 185 25.47 16.44 44.44
CA ARG A 185 25.89 15.25 45.17
C ARG A 185 24.94 14.09 44.87
N THR A 186 23.64 14.33 44.94
CA THR A 186 22.62 13.32 44.59
C THR A 186 22.67 12.95 43.11
N PHE A 187 22.95 13.89 42.20
CA PHE A 187 23.13 13.59 40.78
C PHE A 187 24.30 12.61 40.53
N TRP A 188 25.47 12.88 41.11
CA TRP A 188 26.67 12.05 40.89
C TRP A 188 26.65 10.73 41.67
N GLN A 189 25.96 10.69 42.82
CA GLN A 189 25.91 9.50 43.67
C GLN A 189 24.69 8.61 43.35
N GLY A 190 23.71 9.17 42.63
CA GLY A 190 22.38 8.59 42.48
C GLY A 190 21.61 8.60 43.80
N GLU A 191 20.28 8.73 43.74
CA GLU A 191 19.43 8.54 44.92
C GLU A 191 19.50 7.09 45.45
N ARG A 192 19.74 6.14 44.53
CA ARG A 192 19.98 4.74 44.82
C ARG A 192 21.41 4.37 44.52
N ARG A 193 22.04 3.70 45.48
CA ARG A 193 23.33 3.07 45.28
C ARG A 193 23.18 2.04 44.15
N LEU A 194 24.05 2.13 43.13
CA LEU A 194 24.16 1.10 42.10
C LEU A 194 24.39 -0.27 42.78
N PRO A 195 23.86 -1.37 42.22
CA PRO A 195 24.13 -2.71 42.72
C PRO A 195 25.65 -2.91 42.84
N GLY A 196 26.11 -3.29 44.04
CA GLY A 196 27.55 -3.48 44.30
C GLY A 196 28.16 -4.68 43.56
N ALA A 197 27.30 -5.55 43.03
CA ALA A 197 27.66 -6.62 42.12
C ALA A 197 26.88 -6.40 40.82
N ILE A 198 27.62 -6.26 39.72
CA ILE A 198 27.06 -6.47 38.39
C ILE A 198 26.82 -7.98 38.31
N GLU A 199 25.57 -8.40 38.17
CA GLU A 199 25.26 -9.82 37.96
C GLU A 199 26.05 -10.28 36.74
N PRO A 200 26.93 -11.30 36.87
CA PRO A 200 27.77 -11.72 35.76
C PRO A 200 26.85 -12.09 34.60
N ALA A 201 27.10 -11.49 33.44
CA ALA A 201 26.30 -11.73 32.26
C ALA A 201 26.22 -13.24 32.03
N ARG A 202 25.00 -13.80 32.05
CA ARG A 202 24.81 -15.23 31.76
C ARG A 202 25.42 -15.49 30.39
N PRO A 203 26.42 -16.39 30.29
CA PRO A 203 27.12 -16.56 29.04
C PRO A 203 26.13 -17.07 28.00
N PRO A 204 26.16 -16.53 26.76
CA PRO A 204 25.18 -16.87 25.74
C PRO A 204 25.16 -18.39 25.50
N GLU A 205 23.96 -18.97 25.44
CA GLU A 205 23.79 -20.41 25.19
C GLU A 205 24.28 -20.80 23.79
N VAL A 206 24.18 -19.87 22.84
CA VAL A 206 24.61 -20.04 21.45
C VAL A 206 26.00 -19.47 21.25
N ALA A 207 26.98 -20.33 20.94
CA ALA A 207 28.32 -19.90 20.55
C ALA A 207 28.28 -19.13 19.21
N ALA A 208 29.12 -18.08 19.13
CA ALA A 208 29.30 -17.26 17.92
C ALA A 208 28.01 -16.65 17.34
N ILE A 209 27.06 -16.21 18.17
CA ILE A 209 25.76 -15.68 17.71
C ILE A 209 25.86 -14.53 16.69
N LEU A 210 26.86 -13.64 16.85
CA LEU A 210 27.12 -12.55 15.91
C LEU A 210 27.56 -13.07 14.54
N VAL A 211 28.37 -14.14 14.51
CA VAL A 211 28.83 -14.78 13.29
C VAL A 211 27.67 -15.50 12.58
N LYS A 212 26.80 -16.18 13.35
CA LYS A 212 25.61 -16.84 12.78
C LYS A 212 24.65 -15.84 12.10
N LYS A 213 24.52 -14.62 12.64
CA LYS A 213 23.72 -13.56 12.01
C LYS A 213 24.34 -13.05 10.70
N GLY A 214 25.67 -13.11 10.57
CA GLY A 214 26.40 -12.66 9.38
C GLY A 214 26.33 -13.61 8.19
N GLY A 215 25.76 -14.81 8.35
CA GLY A 215 25.62 -15.79 7.29
C GLY A 215 26.87 -16.65 7.09
N ASN A 216 26.74 -17.66 6.24
CA ASN A 216 27.81 -18.61 5.92
C ASN A 216 28.51 -18.20 4.62
N PHE A 217 29.84 -18.33 4.56
CA PHE A 217 30.70 -17.96 3.42
C PHE A 217 30.80 -16.44 3.15
N PRO A 218 31.45 -15.66 4.03
CA PRO A 218 31.79 -14.28 3.74
C PRO A 218 32.83 -14.21 2.60
N ALA A 219 32.91 -13.07 1.91
CA ALA A 219 33.76 -12.89 0.72
C ALA A 219 35.26 -13.17 0.93
N PHE A 220 35.75 -13.10 2.17
CA PHE A 220 37.14 -13.40 2.52
C PHE A 220 37.40 -14.89 2.82
N TRP A 221 36.37 -15.73 2.85
CA TRP A 221 36.49 -17.13 3.23
C TRP A 221 36.71 -18.03 2.02
N GLU A 222 37.96 -18.40 1.79
CA GLU A 222 38.41 -19.16 0.62
C GLU A 222 38.40 -20.69 0.83
N SER A 223 37.88 -21.18 1.96
CA SER A 223 37.84 -22.61 2.29
C SER A 223 36.51 -23.25 1.88
N GLU A 224 36.55 -24.52 1.46
CA GLU A 224 35.36 -25.30 1.10
C GLU A 224 34.44 -25.61 2.31
N GLY A 225 34.96 -25.47 3.54
CA GLY A 225 34.20 -25.70 4.77
C GLY A 225 33.28 -24.54 5.18
N SER A 226 32.29 -24.80 6.02
CA SER A 226 31.41 -23.77 6.60
C SER A 226 32.18 -22.82 7.54
N PHE A 227 32.26 -21.53 7.19
CA PHE A 227 32.86 -20.49 8.03
C PHE A 227 32.22 -20.44 9.42
N VAL A 228 30.88 -20.50 9.48
CA VAL A 228 30.13 -20.46 10.73
C VAL A 228 30.49 -21.64 11.63
N ALA A 229 30.65 -22.85 11.05
CA ALA A 229 31.00 -24.04 11.83
C ALA A 229 32.40 -23.94 12.45
N VAL A 230 33.38 -23.41 11.70
CA VAL A 230 34.75 -23.19 12.19
C VAL A 230 34.76 -22.15 13.30
N MET A 231 34.07 -21.03 13.10
CA MET A 231 33.99 -19.96 14.11
C MET A 231 33.22 -20.40 15.35
N GLU A 232 32.20 -21.23 15.21
CA GLU A 232 31.47 -21.80 16.34
C GLU A 232 32.37 -22.67 17.22
N ASP A 233 33.21 -23.51 16.61
CA ASP A 233 34.18 -24.34 17.34
C ASP A 233 35.27 -23.49 18.01
N LEU A 234 35.79 -22.47 17.31
CA LEU A 234 36.77 -21.53 17.86
C LEU A 234 36.21 -20.80 19.09
N TYR A 235 35.01 -20.24 18.98
CA TYR A 235 34.35 -19.54 20.09
C TYR A 235 34.10 -20.47 21.28
N ARG A 236 33.75 -21.73 21.02
CA ARG A 236 33.56 -22.74 22.07
C ARG A 236 34.87 -23.01 22.81
N ARG A 237 35.96 -23.25 22.09
CA ARG A 237 37.29 -23.51 22.68
C ARG A 237 37.82 -22.31 23.48
N VAL A 238 37.66 -21.10 22.96
CA VAL A 238 38.06 -19.87 23.66
C VAL A 238 37.26 -19.70 24.95
N ARG A 239 35.95 -19.97 24.91
CA ARG A 239 35.08 -19.94 26.10
C ARG A 239 35.53 -20.97 27.14
N GLU A 240 35.80 -22.20 26.72
CA GLU A 240 36.22 -23.27 27.65
C GLU A 240 37.57 -22.98 28.31
N LYS A 241 38.52 -22.42 27.56
CA LYS A 241 39.85 -22.06 28.08
C LYS A 241 39.82 -20.91 29.10
N ASN A 242 38.84 -20.01 29.01
CA ASN A 242 38.74 -18.82 29.86
C ASN A 242 37.64 -18.91 30.93
N LYS A 243 37.11 -20.11 31.22
CA LYS A 243 36.04 -20.30 32.21
C LYS A 243 36.39 -19.77 33.61
N ASP A 244 37.67 -19.76 33.96
CA ASP A 244 38.13 -19.34 35.30
C ASP A 244 38.53 -17.86 35.36
N ALA A 245 38.46 -17.14 34.23
CA ALA A 245 38.87 -15.74 34.09
C ALA A 245 37.72 -14.79 33.73
N LEU A 246 36.50 -15.32 33.58
CA LEU A 246 35.26 -14.61 33.23
C LEU A 246 34.22 -14.81 34.33
#